data_AF-A0AAJ6E3J1-F1
#
_entry.id   AF-A0AAJ6E3J1-F1
#
_cell.length_a   1.000
_cell.length_b   1.000
_cell.length_c   1.000
_cell.angle_alpha   90.00
_cell.angle_beta   90.00
_cell.angle_gamma   90.00
#
_symmetry.space_group_name_H-M   'P 1'
#
loop_
_entity.id
_entity.type
_entity.pdbx_description
1 polymer ?
#
loop_
_entity_poly.entity_id
_entity_poly.type
_entity_poly.pdbx_seq_one_letter_code
_entity_poly.pdbx_strand_id
1 'polypeptide(L)'
;MLKRYLGAPLDNRLANLLGRAVVGNLRGLILACNRFDGQDKVGIPEVNKCLLDMATAHYWPLMEEVAPKLGVYEPLVEPAREVMEIIVEHTSRSVRDGRPVAPDRALIHRQIVGQYTKIFEILEYLGFLSRREASRALKSGGRGPVFAINLCNLLDSVPSKRLTFEMIDQWIGALPEPAEFHVSGQAFHSVQLPPLPVEHGLAILDKSVTVLGKSAAYPYGFTDNLIERLTAAGIATVGQLATTDDQTLDQIDYIGDVTIKRIREVVYQAIWM
;
A
#
# COMPACT_ATOMS: atom_id res chain seq x y z
N MET A 1 -5.05 -16.80 -17.76
CA MET A 1 -4.09 -17.15 -16.69
C MET A 1 -4.76 -17.37 -15.32
N LEU A 2 -5.88 -16.72 -15.00
CA LEU A 2 -6.59 -16.86 -13.70
C LEU A 2 -7.49 -18.10 -13.51
N LYS A 3 -7.79 -18.88 -14.55
CA LYS A 3 -8.69 -20.06 -14.46
C LYS A 3 -8.00 -21.39 -14.20
N ARG A 4 -6.66 -21.47 -14.32
CA ARG A 4 -5.93 -22.76 -14.36
C ARG A 4 -5.38 -23.20 -13.00
N TYR A 5 -5.45 -22.35 -11.98
CA TYR A 5 -4.88 -22.61 -10.63
C TYR A 5 -5.89 -22.54 -9.49
N LEU A 6 -7.17 -22.24 -9.77
CA LEU A 6 -8.20 -22.16 -8.72
C LEU A 6 -8.93 -23.49 -8.60
N GLY A 7 -8.33 -24.42 -7.86
CA GLY A 7 -9.02 -25.60 -7.34
C GLY A 7 -9.97 -25.19 -6.22
N ALA A 8 -11.26 -25.53 -6.37
CA ALA A 8 -12.41 -25.13 -5.56
C ALA A 8 -12.77 -23.64 -5.65
N PRO A 9 -14.08 -23.28 -5.68
CA PRO A 9 -14.46 -21.88 -5.58
C PRO A 9 -14.02 -21.42 -4.19
N LEU A 10 -13.06 -20.50 -4.11
CA LEU A 10 -13.00 -19.58 -2.98
C LEU A 10 -14.46 -19.16 -2.74
N ASP A 11 -15.01 -19.48 -1.57
CA ASP A 11 -16.36 -19.05 -1.19
C ASP A 11 -16.52 -17.59 -1.63
N ASN A 12 -17.62 -17.25 -2.34
CA ASN A 12 -17.88 -15.89 -2.79
C ASN A 12 -17.65 -14.86 -1.67
N ARG A 13 -17.88 -15.24 -0.40
CA ARG A 13 -17.52 -14.44 0.77
C ARG A 13 -16.03 -14.12 0.88
N LEU A 14 -15.15 -15.12 0.73
CA LEU A 14 -13.70 -14.91 0.79
C LEU A 14 -13.23 -14.03 -0.36
N ALA A 15 -13.70 -14.27 -1.59
CA ALA A 15 -13.37 -13.44 -2.75
C ALA A 15 -13.81 -11.98 -2.54
N ASN A 16 -15.03 -11.76 -2.04
CA ASN A 16 -15.54 -10.42 -1.71
C ASN A 16 -14.73 -9.75 -0.59
N LEU A 17 -14.36 -10.50 0.45
CA LEU A 17 -13.55 -9.99 1.55
C LEU A 17 -12.17 -9.56 1.07
N LEU A 18 -11.48 -10.39 0.27
CA LEU A 18 -10.16 -10.06 -0.27
C LEU A 18 -10.22 -8.87 -1.24
N GLY A 19 -11.23 -8.81 -2.10
CA GLY A 19 -11.45 -7.68 -3.00
C GLY A 19 -11.67 -6.37 -2.25
N ARG A 20 -12.41 -6.41 -1.13
CA ARG A 20 -12.57 -5.24 -0.24
C ARG A 20 -11.30 -4.92 0.52
N ALA A 21 -10.56 -5.93 0.97
CA ALA A 21 -9.37 -5.74 1.79
C ALA A 21 -8.27 -4.95 1.08
N VAL A 22 -8.12 -5.15 -0.23
CA VAL A 22 -7.02 -4.58 -1.00
C VAL A 22 -7.34 -3.27 -1.71
N VAL A 23 -8.62 -2.88 -1.74
CA VAL A 23 -9.08 -1.55 -2.19
C VAL A 23 -8.57 -1.16 -3.59
N GLY A 24 -8.49 -2.14 -4.50
CA GLY A 24 -8.04 -1.92 -5.88
C GLY A 24 -6.53 -2.10 -6.12
N ASN A 25 -5.74 -2.35 -5.06
CA ASN A 25 -4.34 -2.73 -5.22
C ASN A 25 -4.23 -4.17 -5.75
N LEU A 26 -4.01 -4.31 -7.07
CA LEU A 26 -3.93 -5.60 -7.74
C LEU A 26 -2.72 -6.44 -7.28
N ARG A 27 -1.57 -5.80 -7.01
CA ARG A 27 -0.38 -6.49 -6.47
C ARG A 27 -0.70 -7.09 -5.10
N GLY A 28 -1.37 -6.32 -4.24
CA GLY A 28 -1.84 -6.77 -2.95
C GLY A 28 -2.82 -7.95 -3.06
N LEU A 29 -3.75 -7.90 -4.02
CA LEU A 29 -4.69 -9.00 -4.28
C LEU A 29 -3.97 -10.27 -4.70
N ILE A 30 -3.03 -10.19 -5.64
CA ILE A 30 -2.24 -11.34 -6.11
C ILE A 30 -1.43 -11.94 -4.95
N LEU A 31 -0.76 -11.10 -4.15
CA LEU A 31 -0.01 -11.54 -2.98
C LEU A 31 -0.90 -12.25 -1.96
N ALA A 32 -2.10 -11.72 -1.70
CA ALA A 32 -3.06 -12.36 -0.79
C ALA A 32 -3.53 -13.71 -1.34
N CYS A 33 -3.90 -13.79 -2.63
CA CYS A 33 -4.29 -15.03 -3.28
C CYS A 33 -3.18 -16.10 -3.21
N ASN A 34 -1.93 -15.71 -3.47
CA ASN A 34 -0.78 -16.63 -3.44
C ASN A 34 -0.55 -17.23 -2.04
N ARG A 35 -0.91 -16.53 -0.96
CA ARG A 35 -0.79 -17.07 0.41
C ARG A 35 -1.76 -18.23 0.68
N PHE A 36 -2.86 -18.30 -0.07
CA PHE A 36 -3.83 -19.39 0.01
C PHE A 36 -3.61 -20.47 -1.05
N ASP A 37 -2.65 -20.28 -1.96
CA ASP A 37 -2.35 -21.26 -3.00
C ASP A 37 -1.90 -22.59 -2.39
N GLY A 38 -2.45 -23.69 -2.89
CA GLY A 38 -2.21 -25.04 -2.34
C GLY A 38 -2.87 -25.35 -1.00
N GLN A 39 -3.70 -24.47 -0.43
CA GLN A 39 -4.47 -24.77 0.79
C GLN A 39 -5.81 -25.44 0.43
N ASP A 40 -6.07 -26.63 0.99
CA ASP A 40 -7.32 -27.35 0.76
C ASP A 40 -8.53 -26.68 1.44
N LYS A 41 -8.30 -25.96 2.54
CA LYS A 41 -9.33 -25.24 3.31
C LYS A 41 -8.75 -23.96 3.88
N VAL A 42 -9.49 -22.87 3.73
CA VAL A 42 -9.15 -21.55 4.29
C VAL A 42 -10.18 -21.19 5.36
N GLY A 43 -9.73 -21.08 6.61
CA GLY A 43 -10.55 -20.63 7.73
C GLY A 43 -10.28 -19.17 8.10
N ILE A 44 -11.03 -18.67 9.08
CA ILE A 44 -10.83 -17.32 9.64
C ILE A 44 -9.40 -17.11 10.17
N PRO A 45 -8.77 -18.06 10.88
CA PRO A 45 -7.40 -17.87 11.37
C PRO A 45 -6.41 -17.59 10.23
N GLU A 46 -6.52 -18.31 9.12
CA GLU A 46 -5.67 -18.15 7.93
C GLU A 46 -5.91 -16.79 7.27
N VAL A 47 -7.18 -16.37 7.15
CA VAL A 47 -7.53 -15.05 6.62
C VAL A 47 -7.04 -13.92 7.52
N ASN A 48 -7.25 -14.04 8.84
CA ASN A 48 -6.78 -13.07 9.82
C ASN A 48 -5.26 -12.86 9.71
N LYS A 49 -4.52 -13.97 9.70
CA LYS A 49 -3.06 -13.94 9.53
C LYS A 49 -2.68 -13.28 8.20
N CYS A 50 -3.33 -13.66 7.10
CA CYS A 50 -3.07 -13.04 5.80
C CYS A 50 -3.26 -11.52 5.85
N LEU A 51 -4.37 -11.01 6.39
CA LEU A 51 -4.63 -9.57 6.44
C LEU A 51 -3.61 -8.82 7.31
N LEU A 52 -3.27 -9.34 8.49
CA LEU A 52 -2.26 -8.72 9.36
C LEU A 52 -0.86 -8.72 8.72
N ASP A 53 -0.48 -9.83 8.10
CA ASP A 53 0.80 -9.92 7.40
C ASP A 53 0.83 -9.00 6.16
N MET A 54 -0.30 -8.79 5.49
CA MET A 54 -0.38 -7.86 4.35
C MET A 54 -0.20 -6.41 4.81
N ALA A 55 -0.75 -6.02 5.96
CA ALA A 55 -0.54 -4.69 6.51
C ALA A 55 0.95 -4.41 6.76
N THR A 56 1.63 -5.35 7.44
CA THR A 56 3.02 -5.18 7.90
C THR A 56 4.07 -5.48 6.83
N ALA A 57 3.86 -6.50 5.99
CA ALA A 57 4.85 -6.96 5.02
C ALA A 57 4.59 -6.48 3.58
N HIS A 58 3.46 -5.82 3.31
CA HIS A 58 3.17 -5.28 1.98
C HIS A 58 2.85 -3.80 1.97
N TYR A 59 1.80 -3.36 2.66
CA TYR A 59 1.30 -1.98 2.51
C TYR A 59 2.26 -0.91 3.04
N TRP A 60 2.76 -1.06 4.27
CA TRP A 60 3.72 -0.08 4.80
C TRP A 60 5.06 -0.09 4.04
N PRO A 61 5.67 -1.25 3.72
CA PRO A 61 6.85 -1.29 2.86
C PRO A 61 6.61 -0.75 1.44
N LEU A 62 5.39 -0.84 0.91
CA LEU A 62 5.05 -0.29 -0.40
C LEU A 62 5.13 1.24 -0.40
N MET A 63 4.79 1.91 0.71
CA MET A 63 5.01 3.37 0.82
C MET A 63 6.49 3.73 0.68
N GLU A 64 7.37 2.96 1.32
CA GLU A 64 8.81 3.16 1.24
C GLU A 64 9.36 2.87 -0.16
N GLU A 65 8.86 1.80 -0.80
CA GLU A 65 9.21 1.45 -2.18
C GLU A 65 8.82 2.57 -3.15
N VAL A 66 7.64 3.18 -2.97
CA VAL A 66 7.10 4.19 -3.88
C VAL A 66 7.63 5.59 -3.59
N ALA A 67 8.05 5.88 -2.35
CA ALA A 67 8.54 7.19 -1.94
C ALA A 67 9.50 7.86 -2.95
N PRO A 68 10.62 7.22 -3.37
CA PRO A 68 11.56 7.85 -4.29
C PRO A 68 11.05 7.96 -5.74
N LYS A 69 9.89 7.35 -6.05
CA LYS A 69 9.22 7.40 -7.37
C LYS A 69 8.23 8.56 -7.47
N LEU A 70 7.89 9.21 -6.35
CA LEU A 70 6.93 10.30 -6.30
C LEU A 70 7.52 11.66 -6.72
N GLY A 71 8.83 11.72 -7.00
CA GLY A 71 9.51 12.94 -7.43
C GLY A 71 9.36 14.06 -6.39
N VAL A 72 8.82 15.21 -6.80
CA VAL A 72 8.59 16.36 -5.91
C VAL A 72 7.65 16.05 -4.74
N TYR A 73 6.87 14.98 -4.81
CA TYR A 73 5.95 14.58 -3.74
C TYR A 73 6.52 13.55 -2.76
N GLU A 74 7.78 13.09 -2.92
CA GLU A 74 8.45 12.21 -1.96
C GLU A 74 8.32 12.70 -0.50
N PRO A 75 8.47 14.01 -0.17
CA PRO A 75 8.31 14.48 1.19
C PRO A 75 6.90 14.30 1.78
N LEU A 76 5.88 14.05 0.95
CA LEU A 76 4.50 13.85 1.41
C LEU A 76 4.21 12.42 1.87
N VAL A 77 5.16 11.49 1.77
CA VAL A 77 4.98 10.10 2.18
C VAL A 77 4.75 9.96 3.68
N GLU A 78 5.55 10.62 4.51
CA GLU A 78 5.37 10.59 5.97
C GLU A 78 4.04 11.25 6.39
N PRO A 79 3.69 12.46 5.90
CA PRO A 79 2.36 13.02 6.12
C PRO A 79 1.22 12.09 5.67
N ALA A 80 1.40 11.36 4.56
CA ALA A 80 0.41 10.40 4.09
C ALA A 80 0.26 9.22 5.04
N ARG A 81 1.37 8.71 5.60
CA ARG A 81 1.36 7.66 6.63
C ARG A 81 0.59 8.14 7.86
N GLU A 82 0.90 9.32 8.37
CA GLU A 82 0.21 9.91 9.53
C GLU A 82 -1.30 10.06 9.29
N VAL A 83 -1.70 10.60 8.13
CA VAL A 83 -3.12 10.73 7.75
C VAL A 83 -3.80 9.37 7.74
N MET A 84 -3.14 8.34 7.20
CA MET A 84 -3.70 7.00 7.16
C MET A 84 -3.84 6.38 8.55
N GLU A 85 -2.83 6.54 9.41
CA GLU A 85 -2.84 6.09 10.80
C GLU A 85 -4.00 6.73 11.59
N ILE A 86 -4.18 8.05 11.45
CA ILE A 86 -5.32 8.78 12.05
C ILE A 86 -6.65 8.21 11.57
N ILE A 87 -6.77 7.91 10.26
CA ILE A 87 -8.00 7.37 9.70
C ILE A 87 -8.31 5.99 10.28
N VAL A 88 -7.33 5.08 10.29
CA VAL A 88 -7.55 3.72 10.79
C VAL A 88 -7.76 3.69 12.30
N GLU A 89 -7.06 4.52 13.08
CA GLU A 89 -7.22 4.58 14.53
C GLU A 89 -8.61 5.10 14.93
N HIS A 90 -9.07 6.16 14.28
CA HIS A 90 -10.40 6.70 14.52
C HIS A 90 -11.50 5.70 14.14
N THR A 91 -11.31 5.01 13.01
CA THR A 91 -12.28 4.06 12.49
C THR A 91 -12.30 2.75 13.29
N SER A 92 -11.15 2.23 13.71
CA SER A 92 -11.03 0.97 14.45
C SER A 92 -11.55 1.05 15.88
N ARG A 93 -11.62 2.26 16.45
CA ARG A 93 -12.12 2.55 17.80
C ARG A 93 -13.55 3.08 17.82
N SER A 94 -14.25 3.03 16.69
CA SER A 94 -15.64 3.47 16.62
C SER A 94 -16.54 2.59 17.49
N VAL A 95 -17.54 3.22 18.13
CA VAL A 95 -18.52 2.53 18.97
C VAL A 95 -19.92 2.90 18.48
N ARG A 96 -20.76 1.90 18.27
CA ARG A 96 -22.17 2.07 17.89
C ARG A 96 -23.03 1.29 18.86
N ASP A 97 -24.04 1.95 19.44
CA ASP A 97 -24.97 1.33 20.39
C ASP A 97 -24.24 0.59 21.55
N GLY A 98 -23.12 1.17 22.01
CA GLY A 98 -22.29 0.60 23.09
C GLY A 98 -21.41 -0.59 22.67
N ARG A 99 -21.38 -0.97 21.40
CA ARG A 99 -20.56 -2.06 20.87
C ARG A 99 -19.42 -1.52 20.00
N PRO A 100 -18.20 -2.06 20.11
CA PRO A 100 -17.13 -1.75 19.18
C PRO A 100 -17.53 -2.11 17.74
N VAL A 101 -17.32 -1.19 16.81
CA VAL A 101 -17.53 -1.40 15.38
C VAL A 101 -16.30 -0.89 14.65
N ALA A 102 -15.91 -1.55 13.57
CA ALA A 102 -14.84 -1.08 12.69
C ALA A 102 -15.42 -0.83 11.29
N PRO A 103 -16.01 0.35 11.01
CA PRO A 103 -16.50 0.68 9.68
C PRO A 103 -15.40 0.50 8.61
N ASP A 104 -15.73 -0.02 7.43
CA ASP A 104 -14.77 -0.12 6.32
C ASP A 104 -14.69 1.18 5.49
N ARG A 105 -15.32 2.25 5.97
CA ARG A 105 -15.50 3.51 5.24
C ARG A 105 -15.29 4.73 6.13
N ALA A 106 -14.71 5.76 5.55
CA ALA A 106 -14.58 7.09 6.12
C ALA A 106 -15.27 8.14 5.24
N LEU A 107 -16.15 8.94 5.84
CA LEU A 107 -16.68 10.16 5.25
C LEU A 107 -15.84 11.34 5.73
N ILE A 108 -15.11 11.99 4.82
CA ILE A 108 -14.13 13.02 5.18
C ILE A 108 -14.58 14.35 4.59
N HIS A 109 -14.71 15.38 5.42
CA HIS A 109 -15.18 16.69 4.97
C HIS A 109 -14.29 17.27 3.85
N ARG A 110 -14.91 17.87 2.83
CA ARG A 110 -14.22 18.35 1.61
C ARG A 110 -13.06 19.32 1.85
N GLN A 111 -13.09 20.11 2.92
CA GLN A 111 -12.01 21.06 3.26
C GLN A 111 -10.74 20.32 3.71
N ILE A 112 -10.89 19.24 4.47
CA ILE A 112 -9.75 18.39 4.87
C ILE A 112 -9.17 17.74 3.61
N VAL A 113 -10.03 17.14 2.77
CA VAL A 113 -9.56 16.53 1.52
C VAL A 113 -8.87 17.55 0.62
N GLY A 114 -9.40 18.78 0.54
CA GLY A 114 -8.76 19.88 -0.21
C GLY A 114 -7.37 20.24 0.32
N GLN A 115 -7.23 20.39 1.64
CA GLN A 115 -5.94 20.71 2.28
C GLN A 115 -4.89 19.61 2.04
N TYR A 116 -5.30 18.34 2.08
CA TYR A 116 -4.41 17.18 1.96
C TYR A 116 -4.58 16.48 0.60
N THR A 117 -4.93 17.21 -0.46
CA THR A 117 -5.34 16.62 -1.76
C THR A 117 -4.32 15.61 -2.28
N LYS A 118 -3.03 16.00 -2.32
CA LYS A 118 -1.96 15.13 -2.83
C LYS A 118 -1.69 13.92 -1.95
N ILE A 119 -1.89 14.03 -0.64
CA ILE A 119 -1.82 12.88 0.27
C ILE A 119 -2.92 11.89 -0.04
N PHE A 120 -4.17 12.34 -0.21
CA PHE A 120 -5.26 11.44 -0.57
C PHE A 120 -5.05 10.78 -1.93
N GLU A 121 -4.48 11.49 -2.90
CA GLU A 121 -4.07 10.90 -4.18
C GLU A 121 -3.01 9.81 -4.00
N ILE A 122 -1.97 10.03 -3.17
CA ILE A 122 -0.93 9.03 -2.87
C ILE A 122 -1.56 7.80 -2.18
N LEU A 123 -2.40 8.01 -1.16
CA LEU A 123 -3.04 6.91 -0.43
C LEU A 123 -4.01 6.10 -1.32
N GLU A 124 -4.72 6.76 -2.22
CA GLU A 124 -5.60 6.09 -3.18
C GLU A 124 -4.80 5.30 -4.21
N TYR A 125 -3.73 5.89 -4.73
CA TYR A 125 -2.82 5.24 -5.66
C TYR A 125 -2.19 3.96 -5.07
N LEU A 126 -1.77 4.01 -3.81
CA LEU A 126 -1.17 2.87 -3.10
C LEU A 126 -2.20 1.83 -2.63
N GLY A 127 -3.50 2.13 -2.73
CA GLY A 127 -4.59 1.25 -2.29
C GLY A 127 -4.76 1.17 -0.77
N PHE A 128 -4.37 2.21 -0.05
CA PHE A 128 -4.77 2.42 1.35
C PHE A 128 -6.22 2.91 1.45
N LEU A 129 -6.65 3.70 0.46
CA LEU A 129 -8.01 4.22 0.34
C LEU A 129 -8.54 4.05 -1.09
N SER A 130 -9.85 4.12 -1.28
CA SER A 130 -10.46 4.31 -2.61
C SER A 130 -11.74 5.08 -2.50
N ARG A 131 -11.92 6.09 -3.36
CA ARG A 131 -13.14 6.89 -3.37
C ARG A 131 -14.32 6.05 -3.87
N ARG A 132 -15.37 5.99 -3.07
CA ARG A 132 -16.64 5.29 -3.41
C ARG A 132 -17.76 6.27 -3.74
N GLU A 133 -17.77 7.41 -3.07
CA GLU A 133 -18.74 8.47 -3.32
C GLU A 133 -18.04 9.81 -3.40
N ALA A 134 -18.41 10.63 -4.39
CA ALA A 134 -17.84 11.96 -4.56
C ALA A 134 -18.29 12.96 -3.48
N SER A 135 -19.52 12.80 -2.97
CA SER A 135 -20.06 13.71 -1.95
C SER A 135 -21.26 13.12 -1.19
N ARG A 136 -21.13 13.05 0.14
CA ARG A 136 -22.17 12.72 1.11
C ARG A 136 -22.24 13.81 2.19
N ALA A 137 -23.42 14.05 2.76
CA ALA A 137 -23.61 15.00 3.85
C ALA A 137 -23.13 14.42 5.19
N LEU A 138 -22.48 15.25 6.01
CA LEU A 138 -22.06 14.89 7.36
C LEU A 138 -23.13 15.27 8.38
N LYS A 139 -23.20 14.54 9.51
CA LYS A 139 -24.12 14.84 10.62
C LYS A 139 -23.82 16.18 11.28
N SER A 140 -22.56 16.59 11.31
CA SER A 140 -22.13 17.91 11.81
C SER A 140 -22.53 19.08 10.92
N GLY A 141 -23.10 18.82 9.74
CA GLY A 141 -23.19 19.78 8.65
C GLY A 141 -21.94 19.77 7.75
N GLY A 142 -22.12 20.26 6.53
CA GLY A 142 -21.11 20.16 5.46
C GLY A 142 -21.21 18.88 4.64
N ARG A 143 -20.26 18.69 3.73
CA ARG A 143 -20.22 17.56 2.78
C ARG A 143 -18.79 17.12 2.47
N GLY A 144 -18.62 15.88 2.06
CA GLY A 144 -17.33 15.37 1.60
C GLY A 144 -17.42 13.99 0.96
N PRO A 145 -16.33 13.51 0.34
CA PRO A 145 -16.30 12.17 -0.26
C PRO A 145 -16.33 11.05 0.79
N VAL A 146 -16.78 9.87 0.36
CA VAL A 146 -16.67 8.64 1.14
C VAL A 146 -15.57 7.78 0.54
N PHE A 147 -14.61 7.41 1.38
CA PHE A 147 -13.52 6.49 1.04
C PHE A 147 -13.78 5.13 1.66
N ALA A 148 -13.53 4.06 0.89
CA ALA A 148 -13.29 2.73 1.45
C ALA A 148 -11.87 2.67 2.00
N ILE A 149 -11.69 1.99 3.14
CA ILE A 149 -10.42 1.85 3.85
C ILE A 149 -9.86 0.45 3.63
N ASN A 150 -8.54 0.35 3.50
CA ASN A 150 -7.84 -0.92 3.44
C ASN A 150 -8.10 -1.75 4.70
N LEU A 151 -8.71 -2.94 4.52
CA LEU A 151 -9.08 -3.78 5.68
C LEU A 151 -7.86 -4.40 6.37
N CYS A 152 -6.73 -4.54 5.69
CA CYS A 152 -5.49 -5.02 6.29
C CYS A 152 -5.03 -4.04 7.36
N ASN A 153 -4.89 -2.75 7.00
CA ASN A 153 -4.49 -1.69 7.91
C ASN A 153 -5.56 -1.41 8.99
N LEU A 154 -6.84 -1.49 8.63
CA LEU A 154 -7.92 -1.35 9.60
C LEU A 154 -7.85 -2.46 10.67
N LEU A 155 -7.72 -3.73 10.26
CA LEU A 155 -7.64 -4.87 11.18
C LEU A 155 -6.41 -4.79 12.08
N ASP A 156 -5.27 -4.36 11.55
CA ASP A 156 -4.04 -4.17 12.34
C ASP A 156 -4.18 -3.08 13.41
N SER A 157 -5.05 -2.08 13.17
CA SER A 157 -5.40 -1.02 14.12
C SER A 157 -6.48 -1.42 15.13
N VAL A 158 -7.27 -2.47 14.87
CA VAL A 158 -8.27 -2.97 15.82
C VAL A 158 -7.55 -3.48 17.08
N PRO A 159 -7.96 -3.10 18.31
CA PRO A 159 -7.25 -3.47 19.54
C PRO A 159 -7.04 -4.98 19.73
N SER A 160 -7.99 -5.80 19.28
CA SER A 160 -7.90 -7.26 19.38
C SER A 160 -7.03 -7.90 18.29
N LYS A 161 -6.72 -7.17 17.21
CA LYS A 161 -6.10 -7.68 15.97
C LYS A 161 -6.72 -9.00 15.48
N ARG A 162 -8.03 -9.16 15.71
CA ARG A 162 -8.76 -10.39 15.45
C ARG A 162 -9.97 -10.15 14.56
N LEU A 163 -9.97 -10.84 13.44
CA LEU A 163 -11.08 -10.92 12.51
C LEU A 163 -12.20 -11.79 13.12
N THR A 164 -13.42 -11.26 13.11
CA THR A 164 -14.61 -11.96 13.59
C THR A 164 -15.62 -12.13 12.47
N PHE A 165 -16.53 -13.10 12.61
CA PHE A 165 -17.63 -13.29 11.65
C PHE A 165 -18.48 -12.02 11.51
N GLU A 166 -18.77 -11.34 12.62
CA GLU A 166 -19.53 -10.09 12.62
C GLU A 166 -18.84 -9.00 11.79
N MET A 167 -17.53 -8.83 11.94
CA MET A 167 -16.76 -7.88 11.12
C MET A 167 -16.80 -8.24 9.64
N ILE A 168 -16.63 -9.53 9.30
CA ILE A 168 -16.69 -10.00 7.91
C ILE A 168 -18.06 -9.67 7.30
N ASP A 169 -19.15 -9.97 8.02
CA ASP A 169 -20.52 -9.71 7.56
C ASP A 169 -20.79 -8.21 7.39
N GLN A 170 -20.33 -7.39 8.34
CA GLN A 170 -20.43 -5.94 8.27
C GLN A 170 -19.68 -5.37 7.07
N TRP A 171 -18.44 -5.82 6.83
CA TRP A 171 -17.60 -5.34 5.74
C TRP A 171 -18.14 -5.78 4.37
N ILE A 172 -18.50 -7.06 4.20
CA ILE A 172 -19.07 -7.56 2.95
C ILE A 172 -20.41 -6.87 2.65
N GLY A 173 -21.26 -6.72 3.67
CA GLY A 173 -22.57 -6.10 3.55
C GLY A 173 -22.55 -4.56 3.43
N ALA A 174 -21.40 -3.91 3.67
CA ALA A 174 -21.30 -2.45 3.80
C ALA A 174 -22.35 -1.84 4.76
N LEU A 175 -22.56 -2.53 5.88
CA LEU A 175 -23.62 -2.22 6.85
C LEU A 175 -23.29 -1.05 7.82
N PRO A 176 -22.03 -0.85 8.26
CA PRO A 176 -21.72 0.27 9.13
C PRO A 176 -21.87 1.61 8.40
N GLU A 177 -22.42 2.61 9.09
CA GLU A 177 -22.28 4.00 8.66
C GLU A 177 -20.78 4.36 8.63
N PRO A 178 -20.32 5.15 7.65
CA PRO A 178 -18.93 5.60 7.61
C PRO A 178 -18.54 6.34 8.88
N ALA A 179 -17.29 6.17 9.33
CA ALA A 179 -16.71 7.05 10.34
C ALA A 179 -16.59 8.47 9.76
N GLU A 180 -16.94 9.50 10.53
CA GLU A 180 -17.02 10.88 10.03
C GLU A 180 -15.83 11.73 10.51
N PHE A 181 -15.15 12.39 9.58
CA PHE A 181 -14.09 13.36 9.86
C PHE A 181 -14.57 14.77 9.55
N HIS A 182 -14.73 15.56 10.61
CA HIS A 182 -15.26 16.92 10.57
C HIS A 182 -14.14 17.96 10.59
N VAL A 183 -14.38 19.15 10.03
CA VAL A 183 -13.40 20.26 9.99
C VAL A 183 -13.11 20.83 11.37
N SER A 184 -14.12 20.85 12.24
CA SER A 184 -13.93 21.24 13.64
C SER A 184 -13.15 20.19 14.44
N GLY A 185 -13.03 18.98 13.91
CA GLY A 185 -12.23 17.92 14.50
C GLY A 185 -10.74 18.21 14.34
N GLN A 186 -9.99 18.02 15.42
CA GLN A 186 -8.53 18.24 15.45
C GLN A 186 -7.75 17.06 14.84
N ALA A 187 -8.42 16.08 14.22
CA ALA A 187 -7.85 14.79 13.86
C ALA A 187 -6.55 14.90 13.04
N PHE A 188 -6.49 15.85 12.10
CA PHE A 188 -5.34 16.04 11.22
C PHE A 188 -4.46 17.25 11.59
N HIS A 189 -4.73 17.95 12.68
CA HIS A 189 -4.02 19.20 13.02
C HIS A 189 -2.53 19.00 13.29
N SER A 190 -2.12 17.81 13.74
CA SER A 190 -0.71 17.48 13.96
C SER A 190 0.05 17.18 12.67
N VAL A 191 -0.66 16.90 11.56
CA VAL A 191 -0.02 16.53 10.28
C VAL A 191 0.57 17.77 9.64
N GLN A 192 1.90 17.82 9.60
CA GLN A 192 2.64 18.92 8.98
C GLN A 192 2.88 18.63 7.49
N LEU A 193 2.57 19.61 6.64
CA LEU A 193 2.87 19.53 5.21
C LEU A 193 4.23 20.17 4.94
N PRO A 194 5.25 19.39 4.55
CA PRO A 194 6.54 19.95 4.19
C PRO A 194 6.45 20.74 2.89
N PRO A 195 7.32 21.75 2.69
CA PRO A 195 7.43 22.42 1.42
C PRO A 195 7.88 21.43 0.34
N LEU A 196 7.31 21.55 -0.86
CA LEU A 196 7.72 20.73 -2.00
C LEU A 196 9.03 21.28 -2.60
N PRO A 197 10.01 20.41 -2.89
CA PRO A 197 11.24 20.82 -3.55
C PRO A 197 11.00 21.27 -4.98
N VAL A 198 12.01 21.94 -5.55
CA VAL A 198 12.05 22.24 -6.99
C VAL A 198 12.18 20.92 -7.76
N GLU A 199 11.54 20.84 -8.93
CA GLU A 199 11.53 19.64 -9.75
C GLU A 199 12.93 19.33 -10.32
N HIS A 200 13.47 18.18 -9.92
CA HIS A 200 14.78 17.68 -10.35
C HIS A 200 14.72 16.25 -10.94
N GLY A 201 13.53 15.75 -11.27
CA GLY A 201 13.32 14.39 -11.76
C GLY A 201 13.03 13.38 -10.65
N LEU A 202 13.20 12.08 -10.95
CA LEU A 202 12.94 10.99 -10.01
C LEU A 202 14.14 10.81 -9.08
N ALA A 203 13.94 11.02 -7.77
CA ALA A 203 14.99 10.92 -6.76
C ALA A 203 15.67 9.54 -6.72
N ILE A 204 14.96 8.47 -7.13
CA ILE A 204 15.53 7.12 -7.21
C ILE A 204 16.78 7.04 -8.08
N LEU A 205 16.89 7.86 -9.14
CA LEU A 205 18.02 7.83 -10.08
C LEU A 205 19.35 8.22 -9.42
N ASP A 206 19.29 9.08 -8.41
CA ASP A 206 20.46 9.57 -7.67
C ASP A 206 20.81 8.67 -6.48
N LYS A 207 19.94 7.73 -6.10
CA LYS A 207 20.20 6.79 -5.00
C LYS A 207 21.28 5.78 -5.40
N SER A 208 22.02 5.31 -4.39
CA SER A 208 22.98 4.21 -4.55
C SER A 208 22.29 2.93 -5.02
N VAL A 209 22.94 2.11 -5.85
CA VAL A 209 22.45 0.78 -6.25
C VAL A 209 22.15 -0.15 -5.06
N THR A 210 22.72 0.13 -3.89
CA THR A 210 22.43 -0.58 -2.63
C THR A 210 20.95 -0.54 -2.23
N VAL A 211 20.21 0.52 -2.60
CA VAL A 211 18.77 0.62 -2.31
C VAL A 211 17.93 -0.42 -3.05
N LEU A 212 18.47 -0.99 -4.13
CA LEU A 212 17.85 -2.08 -4.89
C LEU A 212 18.12 -3.45 -4.27
N GLY A 213 18.82 -3.51 -3.14
CA GLY A 213 19.09 -4.73 -2.40
C GLY A 213 17.81 -5.42 -1.92
N LYS A 214 17.91 -6.74 -1.75
CA LYS A 214 16.80 -7.56 -1.28
C LYS A 214 16.30 -7.05 0.08
N SER A 215 15.06 -6.62 0.13
CA SER A 215 14.43 -5.98 1.29
C SER A 215 12.91 -6.21 1.30
N ALA A 216 12.21 -5.70 2.30
CA ALA A 216 10.74 -5.74 2.30
C ALA A 216 10.14 -4.92 1.14
N ALA A 217 10.74 -3.76 0.82
CA ALA A 217 10.37 -2.93 -0.32
C ALA A 217 10.73 -3.59 -1.67
N TYR A 218 11.86 -4.29 -1.75
CA TYR A 218 12.31 -5.03 -2.93
C TYR A 218 12.50 -6.53 -2.63
N PRO A 219 11.43 -7.34 -2.55
CA PRO A 219 11.54 -8.77 -2.21
C PRO A 219 12.41 -9.59 -3.18
N TYR A 220 12.48 -9.14 -4.44
CA TYR A 220 13.29 -9.73 -5.51
C TYR A 220 14.56 -8.91 -5.83
N GLY A 221 14.88 -7.92 -4.99
CA GLY A 221 16.05 -7.04 -5.11
C GLY A 221 17.38 -7.80 -5.11
N PHE A 222 18.46 -7.07 -5.37
CA PHE A 222 19.80 -7.62 -5.58
C PHE A 222 20.39 -8.26 -4.33
N THR A 223 21.26 -9.25 -4.55
CA THR A 223 22.09 -9.81 -3.48
C THR A 223 23.29 -8.91 -3.25
N ASP A 224 23.89 -8.99 -2.06
CA ASP A 224 25.08 -8.21 -1.71
C ASP A 224 26.22 -8.43 -2.72
N ASN A 225 26.43 -9.69 -3.13
CA ASN A 225 27.45 -10.02 -4.14
C ASN A 225 27.19 -9.33 -5.50
N LEU A 226 25.93 -9.19 -5.93
CA LEU A 226 25.61 -8.50 -7.17
C LEU A 226 25.86 -6.99 -7.02
N ILE A 227 25.49 -6.41 -5.88
CA ILE A 227 25.75 -5.00 -5.57
C ILE A 227 27.25 -4.71 -5.57
N GLU A 228 28.06 -5.57 -4.94
CA GLU A 228 29.52 -5.45 -4.94
C GLU A 228 30.11 -5.47 -6.35
N ARG A 229 29.64 -6.39 -7.21
CA ARG A 229 30.09 -6.48 -8.61
C ARG A 229 29.75 -5.24 -9.42
N LEU A 230 28.51 -4.74 -9.30
CA LEU A 230 28.08 -3.51 -9.97
C LEU A 230 28.90 -2.30 -9.49
N THR A 231 29.11 -2.19 -8.18
CA THR A 231 29.91 -1.10 -7.59
C THR A 231 31.37 -1.17 -8.02
N ALA A 232 31.96 -2.38 -8.06
CA ALA A 232 33.32 -2.61 -8.54
C ALA A 232 33.49 -2.29 -10.04
N ALA A 233 32.43 -2.43 -10.83
CA ALA A 233 32.38 -2.01 -12.24
C ALA A 233 32.13 -0.50 -12.41
N GLY A 234 32.08 0.28 -11.33
CA GLY A 234 31.86 1.74 -11.35
C GLY A 234 30.40 2.16 -11.45
N ILE A 235 29.45 1.23 -11.33
CA ILE A 235 28.01 1.51 -11.37
C ILE A 235 27.53 1.73 -9.93
N ALA A 236 27.54 2.99 -9.48
CA ALA A 236 27.26 3.37 -8.11
C ALA A 236 25.81 3.79 -7.87
N THR A 237 25.12 4.33 -8.87
CA THR A 237 23.73 4.82 -8.75
C THR A 237 22.74 4.05 -9.59
N VAL A 238 21.46 4.10 -9.22
CA VAL A 238 20.36 3.49 -9.99
C VAL A 238 20.27 4.12 -11.39
N GLY A 239 20.49 5.43 -11.51
CA GLY A 239 20.48 6.13 -12.79
C GLY A 239 21.58 5.65 -13.73
N GLN A 240 22.79 5.40 -13.22
CA GLN A 240 23.89 4.79 -14.00
C GLN A 240 23.52 3.38 -14.44
N LEU A 241 22.97 2.57 -13.52
CA LEU A 241 22.56 1.20 -13.84
C LEU A 241 21.44 1.16 -14.90
N ALA A 242 20.53 2.13 -14.86
CA ALA A 242 19.43 2.23 -15.81
C ALA A 242 19.89 2.58 -17.23
N THR A 243 20.96 3.36 -17.37
CA THR A 243 21.49 3.81 -18.66
C THR A 243 22.64 2.95 -19.20
N THR A 244 23.28 2.13 -18.34
CA THR A 244 24.27 1.13 -18.77
C THR A 244 23.61 0.13 -19.71
N ASP A 245 24.21 -0.20 -20.85
CA ASP A 245 23.68 -1.17 -21.82
C ASP A 245 23.94 -2.64 -21.41
N ASP A 246 23.20 -3.57 -22.01
CA ASP A 246 23.30 -5.00 -21.67
C ASP A 246 24.68 -5.58 -22.02
N GLN A 247 25.37 -5.07 -23.05
CA GLN A 247 26.71 -5.54 -23.44
C GLN A 247 27.75 -5.21 -22.38
N THR A 248 27.65 -4.03 -21.78
CA THR A 248 28.52 -3.58 -20.69
C THR A 248 28.25 -4.36 -19.43
N LEU A 249 26.98 -4.69 -19.15
CA LEU A 249 26.62 -5.55 -18.01
C LEU A 249 27.13 -6.98 -18.18
N ASP A 250 27.07 -7.55 -19.39
CA ASP A 250 27.55 -8.91 -19.70
C ASP A 250 29.08 -9.05 -19.60
N GLN A 251 29.81 -7.92 -19.66
CA GLN A 251 31.26 -7.89 -19.42
C GLN A 251 31.63 -7.99 -17.94
N ILE A 252 30.68 -7.84 -17.02
CA ILE A 252 30.92 -7.95 -15.58
C ILE A 252 30.92 -9.44 -15.20
N ASP A 253 31.99 -9.87 -14.54
CA ASP A 253 32.18 -11.26 -14.12
C ASP A 253 30.96 -11.81 -13.34
N TYR A 254 30.47 -12.99 -13.73
CA TYR A 254 29.24 -13.66 -13.25
C TYR A 254 27.91 -12.91 -13.48
N ILE A 255 27.88 -11.90 -14.35
CA ILE A 255 26.65 -11.31 -14.86
C ILE A 255 26.45 -11.81 -16.29
N GLY A 256 25.36 -12.54 -16.53
CA GLY A 256 24.94 -12.96 -17.86
C GLY A 256 23.44 -12.73 -18.07
N ASP A 257 22.91 -13.12 -19.22
CA ASP A 257 21.53 -12.84 -19.68
C ASP A 257 20.43 -12.92 -18.60
N VAL A 258 20.43 -13.99 -17.80
CA VAL A 258 19.42 -14.18 -16.74
C VAL A 258 19.54 -13.13 -15.64
N THR A 259 20.77 -12.82 -15.23
CA THR A 259 21.05 -11.79 -14.24
C THR A 259 20.75 -10.41 -14.80
N ILE A 260 21.11 -10.14 -16.06
CA ILE A 260 20.80 -8.87 -16.74
C ILE A 260 19.30 -8.65 -16.80
N LYS A 261 18.52 -9.67 -17.20
CA LYS A 261 17.07 -9.58 -17.20
C LYS A 261 16.52 -9.22 -15.81
N ARG A 262 17.01 -9.88 -14.75
CA ARG A 262 16.62 -9.55 -13.37
C ARG A 262 17.02 -8.13 -12.98
N ILE A 263 18.21 -7.67 -13.37
CA ILE A 263 18.65 -6.28 -13.16
C ILE A 263 17.66 -5.32 -13.78
N ARG A 264 17.30 -5.54 -15.05
CA ARG A 264 16.31 -4.71 -15.75
C ARG A 264 14.98 -4.73 -15.04
N GLU A 265 14.45 -5.89 -14.68
CA GLU A 265 13.17 -6.01 -13.97
C GLU A 265 13.16 -5.23 -12.64
N VAL A 266 14.22 -5.34 -11.83
CA VAL A 266 14.33 -4.61 -10.55
C VAL A 266 14.49 -3.11 -10.77
N VAL A 267 15.30 -2.69 -11.74
CA VAL A 267 15.48 -1.27 -12.08
C VAL A 267 14.19 -0.68 -12.65
N TYR A 268 13.48 -1.41 -13.52
CA TYR A 268 12.17 -1.01 -14.01
C TYR A 268 11.18 -0.87 -12.86
N GLN A 269 11.14 -1.83 -11.93
CA GLN A 269 10.32 -1.72 -10.73
C GLN A 269 10.71 -0.50 -9.88
N ALA A 270 11.98 -0.14 -9.80
CA ALA A 270 12.45 0.98 -8.99
C ALA A 270 12.16 2.35 -9.61
N ILE A 271 12.26 2.48 -10.93
CA ILE A 271 12.07 3.74 -11.66
C ILE A 271 10.60 3.95 -12.04
N TRP A 272 9.94 2.88 -12.46
CA TRP A 272 8.59 2.88 -12.96
C TRP A 272 7.68 2.09 -12.02
N MET A 273 6.39 2.42 -12.02
CA MET A 273 5.38 1.64 -11.31
C MET A 273 4.55 0.82 -12.27
#